data_AF-A0A2V3IJW6-F1
#
_entry.id   AF-A0A2V3IJW6-F1
#
_cell.length_a   1.000
_cell.length_b   1.000
_cell.length_c   1.000
_cell.angle_alpha   90.00
_cell.angle_beta   90.00
_cell.angle_gamma   90.00
#
_symmetry.space_group_name_H-M   'P 1'
#
loop_
_entity.id
_entity.type
_entity.pdbx_description
1 polymer ?
#
loop_
_entity_poly.entity_id
_entity_poly.type
_entity_poly.pdbx_seq_one_letter_code
_entity_poly.pdbx_strand_id
1 'polypeptide(L)'
;MRCVSFVAALLAVWQLAHARSGINPCHDNKAKQGAGVTCQKVVFPEGLCRACKLKPFNPNNGQFYDCTSIYNLTDPQCQQELRLYARWQAHCDPVRLRQTADFSNPSNVRALDYFVYSVCEECCDCVPIGSKTAEYGWRAPTNNLLASKRGNCPAHAYFDICKVLPKIRFSKNINGQDHWDWPMICPLLTKWLFSKNSQNWLKKSYVYMDWRINRFLVWFFWDNRCGNEVTWKNCVNLESAQKRV
;
A
#
# COMPACT_ATOMS: atom_id res chain seq x y z
N MET A 1 44.29 -22.67 -8.19
CA MET A 1 43.45 -22.02 -7.17
C MET A 1 42.64 -20.88 -7.81
N ARG A 2 41.46 -21.17 -8.38
CA ARG A 2 40.59 -20.16 -9.02
C ARG A 2 39.08 -20.50 -8.87
N CYS A 3 38.67 -20.94 -7.68
CA CYS A 3 37.26 -21.30 -7.41
C CYS A 3 36.59 -20.47 -6.30
N VAL A 4 37.30 -19.57 -5.62
CA VAL A 4 36.75 -18.86 -4.44
C VAL A 4 36.03 -17.56 -4.81
N SER A 5 36.30 -16.98 -5.99
CA SER A 5 35.77 -15.65 -6.36
C SER A 5 34.32 -15.64 -6.85
N PHE A 6 33.76 -16.76 -7.32
CA PHE A 6 32.40 -16.80 -7.87
C PHE A 6 31.31 -16.89 -6.79
N VAL A 7 31.61 -17.56 -5.66
CA VAL A 7 30.66 -17.71 -4.54
C VAL A 7 30.50 -16.40 -3.77
N ALA A 8 31.58 -15.63 -3.60
CA ALA A 8 31.54 -14.33 -2.94
C ALA A 8 30.71 -13.28 -3.72
N ALA A 9 30.76 -13.31 -5.06
CA ALA A 9 29.95 -12.42 -5.89
C ALA A 9 28.44 -12.73 -5.80
N LEU A 10 28.06 -14.01 -5.76
CA LEU A 10 26.66 -14.42 -5.59
C LEU A 10 26.11 -14.08 -4.20
N LEU A 11 26.90 -14.27 -3.14
CA LEU A 11 26.53 -13.87 -1.77
C LEU A 11 26.42 -12.34 -1.61
N ALA A 12 27.30 -11.56 -2.26
CA ALA A 12 27.21 -10.10 -2.25
C ALA A 12 25.97 -9.59 -3.01
N VAL A 13 25.59 -10.21 -4.13
CA VAL A 13 24.35 -9.89 -4.85
C VAL A 13 23.11 -10.29 -4.04
N TRP A 14 23.16 -11.42 -3.32
CA TRP A 14 22.08 -11.85 -2.43
C TRP A 14 21.95 -10.94 -1.19
N GLN A 15 23.06 -10.51 -0.59
CA GLN A 15 23.05 -9.55 0.50
C GLN A 15 22.65 -8.14 0.03
N LEU A 16 23.02 -7.70 -1.17
CA LEU A 16 22.53 -6.45 -1.76
C LEU A 16 21.02 -6.50 -2.09
N ALA A 17 20.49 -7.67 -2.46
CA ALA A 17 19.06 -7.89 -2.62
C ALA A 17 18.29 -7.88 -1.28
N HIS A 18 18.94 -8.25 -0.17
CA HIS A 18 18.36 -8.18 1.17
C HIS A 18 18.59 -6.83 1.88
N ALA A 19 19.63 -6.06 1.53
CA ALA A 19 20.09 -4.93 2.34
C ALA A 19 19.64 -3.53 1.89
N ARG A 20 18.97 -3.33 0.74
CA ARG A 20 18.55 -1.97 0.30
C ARG A 20 17.25 -1.90 -0.51
N SER A 21 16.27 -2.69 -0.11
CA SER A 21 14.87 -2.35 -0.36
C SER A 21 14.34 -1.80 0.98
N GLY A 22 13.43 -0.83 1.05
CA GLY A 22 12.11 -0.97 0.45
C GLY A 22 11.30 -2.14 1.05
N ILE A 23 11.96 -3.20 1.55
CA ILE A 23 11.32 -4.33 2.21
C ILE A 23 11.25 -3.96 3.69
N ASN A 24 10.13 -3.36 4.07
CA ASN A 24 9.66 -3.52 5.45
C ASN A 24 9.46 -5.03 5.65
N PRO A 25 10.21 -5.71 6.55
CA PRO A 25 10.12 -7.15 6.77
C PRO A 25 8.77 -7.57 7.38
N CYS A 26 7.88 -6.61 7.61
CA CYS A 26 6.56 -6.86 8.13
C CYS A 26 5.71 -7.72 7.17
N HIS A 27 5.04 -8.71 7.78
CA HIS A 27 4.24 -9.77 7.16
C HIS A 27 5.00 -10.75 6.27
N ASP A 28 5.50 -11.83 6.89
CA ASP A 28 5.98 -13.00 6.16
C ASP A 28 4.88 -13.57 5.24
N ASN A 29 5.25 -14.02 4.04
CA ASN A 29 4.38 -14.75 3.11
C ASN A 29 3.30 -13.93 2.37
N LYS A 30 3.66 -12.72 1.91
CA LYS A 30 2.82 -11.82 1.08
C LYS A 30 2.17 -12.47 -0.16
N ALA A 31 2.77 -13.53 -0.71
CA ALA A 31 2.31 -14.16 -1.95
C ALA A 31 0.95 -14.89 -1.87
N LYS A 32 0.47 -15.23 -0.66
CA LYS A 32 -0.78 -15.99 -0.48
C LYS A 32 -2.01 -15.13 -0.20
N GLN A 33 -1.84 -13.83 0.00
CA GLN A 33 -2.89 -12.97 0.57
C GLN A 33 -3.96 -12.55 -0.44
N GLY A 34 -3.66 -12.59 -1.74
CA GLY A 34 -4.63 -12.37 -2.82
C GLY A 34 -5.17 -13.66 -3.46
N ALA A 35 -4.77 -14.83 -2.98
CA ALA A 35 -5.18 -16.09 -3.58
C ALA A 35 -6.71 -16.28 -3.48
N GLY A 36 -7.39 -16.47 -4.61
CA GLY A 36 -8.85 -16.57 -4.67
C GLY A 36 -9.60 -15.23 -4.71
N VAL A 37 -8.88 -14.10 -4.69
CA VAL A 37 -9.48 -12.77 -4.88
C VAL A 37 -9.56 -12.44 -6.37
N THR A 38 -10.76 -12.17 -6.86
CA THR A 38 -11.06 -11.94 -8.28
C THR A 38 -11.59 -10.53 -8.55
N CYS A 39 -11.68 -9.69 -7.53
CA CYS A 39 -12.20 -8.33 -7.66
C CYS A 39 -11.43 -7.53 -8.70
N GLN A 40 -12.17 -7.02 -9.69
CA GLN A 40 -11.67 -6.08 -10.70
C GLN A 40 -12.04 -4.63 -10.37
N LYS A 41 -13.15 -4.46 -9.65
CA LYS A 41 -13.59 -3.20 -9.05
C LYS A 41 -13.62 -3.39 -7.55
N VAL A 42 -13.16 -2.38 -6.81
CA VAL A 42 -13.28 -2.35 -5.34
C VAL A 42 -13.85 -1.03 -4.87
N VAL A 43 -14.67 -1.12 -3.84
CA VAL A 43 -15.19 0.01 -3.05
C VAL A 43 -14.62 -0.17 -1.65
N PHE A 44 -13.81 0.77 -1.22
CA PHE A 44 -13.32 0.83 0.14
C PHE A 44 -14.27 1.70 0.98
N PRO A 45 -14.62 1.27 2.20
CA PRO A 45 -15.34 2.12 3.12
C PRO A 45 -14.53 3.39 3.42
N GLU A 46 -15.19 4.55 3.37
CA GLU A 46 -14.51 5.85 3.52
C GLU A 46 -13.79 5.99 4.86
N GLY A 47 -14.25 5.27 5.89
CA GLY A 47 -13.67 5.26 7.22
C GLY A 47 -12.52 4.27 7.40
N LEU A 48 -12.23 3.35 6.46
CA LEU A 48 -11.34 2.21 6.71
C LEU A 48 -9.95 2.64 7.23
N CYS A 49 -9.22 3.47 6.48
CA CYS A 49 -7.87 3.90 6.86
C CYS A 49 -7.84 4.92 8.00
N ARG A 50 -9.00 5.48 8.38
CA ARG A 50 -9.14 6.36 9.56
C ARG A 50 -9.45 5.55 10.82
N ALA A 51 -10.31 4.54 10.69
CA ALA A 51 -10.77 3.70 11.79
C ALA A 51 -9.68 2.70 12.19
N CYS A 52 -9.00 2.10 11.21
CA CYS A 52 -7.84 1.26 11.46
C CYS A 52 -6.62 2.15 11.72
N LYS A 53 -6.35 2.41 13.00
CA LYS A 53 -5.24 3.26 13.42
C LYS A 53 -3.92 2.50 13.35
N LEU A 54 -2.89 3.15 12.81
CA LEU A 54 -1.51 2.68 12.93
C LEU A 54 -1.15 2.57 14.42
N LYS A 55 -0.53 1.46 14.79
CA LYS A 55 0.12 1.32 16.09
C LYS A 55 1.38 2.19 16.14
N PRO A 56 1.88 2.49 17.35
CA PRO A 56 3.14 3.21 17.50
C PRO A 56 4.28 2.57 16.71
N PHE A 57 5.10 3.41 16.12
CA PHE A 57 6.36 3.06 15.48
C PHE A 57 7.48 3.86 16.12
N ASN A 58 8.73 3.42 15.92
CA ASN A 58 9.89 4.13 16.41
C ASN A 58 10.07 5.45 15.63
N PRO A 59 9.96 6.62 16.28
CA PRO A 59 10.00 7.91 15.58
C PRO A 59 11.37 8.23 14.95
N ASN A 60 12.44 7.55 15.35
CA ASN A 60 13.80 7.82 14.87
C ASN A 60 14.12 7.13 13.54
N ASN A 61 13.38 6.08 13.19
CA ASN A 61 13.64 5.28 11.99
C ASN A 61 12.37 4.76 11.30
N GLY A 62 11.18 5.03 11.83
CA GLY A 62 9.89 4.65 11.29
C GLY A 62 9.62 3.14 11.28
N GLN A 63 10.38 2.34 12.06
CA GLN A 63 10.15 0.91 12.18
C GLN A 63 9.01 0.61 13.15
N PHE A 64 8.12 -0.31 12.77
CA PHE A 64 7.08 -0.81 13.67
C PHE A 64 7.69 -1.72 14.75
N TYR A 65 7.20 -1.61 15.98
CA TYR A 65 7.65 -2.45 17.10
C TYR A 65 7.20 -3.92 16.94
N ASP A 66 6.06 -4.14 16.28
CA ASP A 66 5.53 -5.45 15.94
C ASP A 66 5.12 -5.47 14.46
N CYS A 67 5.91 -6.18 13.67
CA CYS A 67 5.74 -6.32 12.23
C CYS A 67 4.61 -7.29 11.82
N THR A 68 3.93 -7.90 12.78
CA THR A 68 2.79 -8.80 12.54
C THR A 68 1.44 -8.18 12.90
N SER A 69 1.47 -6.99 13.53
CA SER A 69 0.29 -6.25 13.94
C SER A 69 0.55 -4.75 13.90
N ILE A 70 0.57 -4.20 12.69
CA ILE A 70 0.82 -2.80 12.39
C ILE A 70 -0.39 -1.92 12.72
N TYR A 71 -1.60 -2.44 12.55
CA TYR A 71 -2.85 -1.72 12.79
C TYR A 71 -3.57 -2.22 14.04
N ASN A 72 -4.33 -1.33 14.68
CA ASN A 72 -5.19 -1.69 15.79
C ASN A 72 -6.49 -2.33 15.29
N LEU A 73 -6.44 -3.63 14.99
CA LEU A 73 -7.62 -4.40 14.59
C LEU A 73 -8.56 -4.78 15.73
N THR A 74 -8.20 -4.49 16.98
CA THR A 74 -9.11 -4.66 18.13
C THR A 74 -10.09 -3.50 18.28
N ASP A 75 -9.84 -2.37 17.60
CA ASP A 75 -10.77 -1.24 17.56
C ASP A 75 -12.10 -1.66 16.88
N PRO A 76 -13.26 -1.58 17.57
CA PRO A 76 -14.54 -1.96 17.00
C PRO A 76 -14.89 -1.22 15.70
N GLN A 77 -14.44 0.04 15.56
CA GLN A 77 -14.67 0.82 14.35
C GLN A 77 -13.87 0.22 13.17
N CYS A 78 -12.61 -0.15 13.39
CA CYS A 78 -11.80 -0.81 12.35
C CYS A 78 -12.43 -2.13 11.91
N GLN A 79 -12.89 -2.96 12.87
CA GLN A 79 -13.57 -4.22 12.53
C GLN A 79 -14.87 -3.99 11.77
N GLN A 80 -15.64 -2.96 12.11
CA GLN A 80 -16.85 -2.60 11.40
C GLN A 80 -16.56 -2.22 9.94
N GLU A 81 -15.54 -1.39 9.69
CA GLU A 81 -15.13 -1.01 8.35
C GLU A 81 -14.63 -2.22 7.55
N LEU A 82 -13.85 -3.13 8.16
CA LEU A 82 -13.44 -4.38 7.50
C LEU A 82 -14.63 -5.27 7.14
N ARG A 83 -15.62 -5.40 8.03
CA ARG A 83 -16.87 -6.13 7.73
C ARG A 83 -17.71 -5.45 6.66
N LEU A 84 -17.69 -4.11 6.56
CA LEU A 84 -18.34 -3.36 5.48
C LEU A 84 -17.67 -3.67 4.14
N TYR A 85 -16.35 -3.54 4.06
CA TYR A 85 -15.57 -3.91 2.87
C TYR A 85 -15.88 -5.35 2.44
N ALA A 86 -15.77 -6.31 3.37
CA ALA A 86 -15.94 -7.72 3.09
C ALA A 86 -17.37 -8.05 2.58
N ARG A 87 -18.39 -7.37 3.11
CA ARG A 87 -19.77 -7.51 2.63
C ARG A 87 -19.95 -6.95 1.22
N TRP A 88 -19.43 -5.75 0.95
CA TRP A 88 -19.55 -5.14 -0.38
C TRP A 88 -18.82 -5.94 -1.47
N GLN A 89 -17.70 -6.59 -1.12
CA GLN A 89 -16.91 -7.39 -2.05
C GLN A 89 -17.13 -8.91 -1.93
N ALA A 90 -18.16 -9.36 -1.21
CA ALA A 90 -18.39 -10.78 -0.93
C ALA A 90 -18.38 -11.68 -2.19
N HIS A 91 -18.85 -11.14 -3.32
CA HIS A 91 -18.94 -11.84 -4.60
C HIS A 91 -17.57 -12.09 -5.28
N CYS A 92 -16.51 -11.36 -4.91
CA CYS A 92 -15.20 -11.44 -5.56
C CYS A 92 -14.01 -11.52 -4.60
N ASP A 93 -14.22 -11.27 -3.31
CA ASP A 93 -13.23 -11.38 -2.23
C ASP A 93 -13.76 -12.30 -1.10
N PRO A 94 -13.96 -13.61 -1.38
CA PRO A 94 -14.44 -14.56 -0.38
C PRO A 94 -13.41 -14.78 0.74
N VAL A 95 -12.15 -14.38 0.53
CA VAL A 95 -11.08 -14.45 1.52
C VAL A 95 -11.36 -13.49 2.67
N ARG A 96 -11.60 -12.20 2.38
CA ARG A 96 -11.88 -11.21 3.43
C ARG A 96 -13.23 -11.44 4.10
N LEU A 97 -14.21 -11.98 3.37
CA LEU A 97 -15.48 -12.41 3.96
C LEU A 97 -15.28 -13.46 5.06
N ARG A 98 -14.47 -14.50 4.80
CA ARG A 98 -14.17 -15.52 5.82
C ARG A 98 -13.33 -14.98 6.96
N GLN A 99 -12.32 -14.16 6.67
CA GLN A 99 -11.42 -13.62 7.70
C GLN A 99 -12.16 -12.71 8.69
N THR A 100 -13.09 -11.88 8.21
CA THR A 100 -13.86 -10.95 9.05
C THR A 100 -14.99 -11.60 9.84
N ALA A 101 -15.29 -12.88 9.57
CA ALA A 101 -16.27 -13.65 10.34
C ALA A 101 -15.73 -14.03 11.74
N ASP A 102 -14.40 -14.10 11.90
CA ASP A 102 -13.77 -14.49 13.16
C ASP A 102 -12.47 -13.72 13.41
N PHE A 103 -12.57 -12.64 14.21
CA PHE A 103 -11.44 -11.83 14.68
C PHE A 103 -10.72 -12.45 15.90
N SER A 104 -11.23 -13.55 16.46
CA SER A 104 -10.52 -14.26 17.53
C SER A 104 -9.41 -15.16 16.99
N ASN A 105 -9.50 -15.56 15.71
CA ASN A 105 -8.48 -16.36 15.05
C ASN A 105 -7.23 -15.53 14.71
N PRO A 106 -6.04 -15.83 15.28
CA PRO A 106 -4.82 -15.05 15.05
C PRO A 106 -4.36 -15.02 13.58
N SER A 107 -4.65 -16.07 12.80
CA SER A 107 -4.31 -16.12 11.38
C SER A 107 -5.16 -15.16 10.57
N ASN A 108 -6.46 -15.03 10.90
CA ASN A 108 -7.35 -14.06 10.28
C ASN A 108 -6.90 -12.64 10.61
N VAL A 109 -6.61 -12.35 11.88
CA VAL A 109 -6.15 -11.04 12.33
C VAL A 109 -4.88 -10.63 11.58
N ARG A 110 -3.87 -11.51 11.50
CA ARG A 110 -2.63 -11.21 10.78
C ARG A 110 -2.85 -10.94 9.29
N ALA A 111 -3.76 -11.69 8.65
CA ALA A 111 -4.06 -11.51 7.23
C ALA A 111 -4.86 -10.22 6.97
N LEU A 112 -5.79 -9.87 7.86
CA LEU A 112 -6.52 -8.60 7.81
C LEU A 112 -5.60 -7.42 8.08
N ASP A 113 -4.61 -7.57 8.96
CA ASP A 113 -3.64 -6.51 9.27
C ASP A 113 -2.80 -6.22 8.03
N TYR A 114 -2.33 -7.27 7.35
CA TYR A 114 -1.64 -7.13 6.07
C TYR A 114 -2.53 -6.52 4.98
N PHE A 115 -3.82 -6.87 4.93
CA PHE A 115 -4.76 -6.27 3.98
C PHE A 115 -4.93 -4.76 4.23
N VAL A 116 -5.15 -4.36 5.48
CA VAL A 116 -5.25 -2.95 5.87
C VAL A 116 -3.94 -2.22 5.57
N TYR A 117 -2.80 -2.79 5.95
CA TYR A 117 -1.49 -2.27 5.59
C TYR A 117 -1.38 -2.05 4.08
N SER A 118 -1.72 -3.06 3.30
CA SER A 118 -1.55 -2.97 1.85
C SER A 118 -2.38 -1.85 1.22
N VAL A 119 -3.61 -1.63 1.72
CA VAL A 119 -4.53 -0.62 1.19
C VAL A 119 -4.22 0.77 1.71
N CYS A 120 -3.92 0.89 3.00
CA CYS A 120 -3.78 2.18 3.66
C CYS A 120 -2.35 2.75 3.60
N GLU A 121 -1.32 1.90 3.50
CA GLU A 121 0.06 2.35 3.29
C GLU A 121 0.22 3.03 1.93
N GLU A 122 -0.55 2.64 0.91
CA GLU A 122 -0.56 3.31 -0.39
C GLU A 122 -0.89 4.82 -0.26
N CYS A 123 -1.68 5.23 0.74
CA CYS A 123 -1.90 6.64 1.05
C CYS A 123 -0.59 7.36 1.43
N CYS A 124 0.29 6.68 2.15
CA CYS A 124 1.56 7.21 2.63
C CYS A 124 2.63 7.16 1.55
N ASP A 125 2.65 6.08 0.76
CA ASP A 125 3.62 5.85 -0.30
C ASP A 125 3.54 6.87 -1.46
N CYS A 126 2.45 7.63 -1.50
CA CYS A 126 2.20 8.67 -2.49
C CYS A 126 2.30 10.10 -1.94
N VAL A 127 2.73 10.30 -0.68
CA VAL A 127 2.96 11.65 -0.13
C VAL A 127 4.15 12.31 -0.85
N PRO A 128 4.08 13.60 -1.25
CA PRO A 128 5.21 14.30 -1.86
C PRO A 128 6.47 14.33 -0.97
N ILE A 129 7.65 14.22 -1.58
CA ILE A 129 8.92 14.43 -0.87
C ILE A 129 8.99 15.88 -0.35
N GLY A 130 9.49 16.05 0.87
CA GLY A 130 9.59 17.33 1.55
C GLY A 130 8.29 17.78 2.24
N SER A 131 7.23 16.98 2.21
CA SER A 131 5.99 17.30 2.90
C SER A 131 6.15 17.34 4.41
N LYS A 132 5.53 18.34 5.05
CA LYS A 132 5.44 18.46 6.51
C LYS A 132 3.98 18.48 6.96
N THR A 133 3.68 17.97 8.14
CA THR A 133 2.30 17.94 8.66
C THR A 133 1.64 19.30 8.76
N ALA A 134 2.42 20.35 9.08
CA ALA A 134 1.97 21.73 9.14
C ALA A 134 1.52 22.30 7.77
N GLU A 135 1.92 21.66 6.66
CA GLU A 135 1.63 22.12 5.30
C GLU A 135 0.26 21.68 4.78
N TYR A 136 -0.46 20.83 5.53
CA TYR A 136 -1.75 20.31 5.09
C TYR A 136 -2.71 21.44 4.67
N GLY A 137 -2.81 22.52 5.47
CA GLY A 137 -3.75 23.61 5.25
C GLY A 137 -3.59 24.33 3.90
N TRP A 138 -2.38 24.44 3.36
CA TRP A 138 -2.15 25.05 2.04
C TRP A 138 -2.06 24.01 0.91
N ARG A 139 -1.63 22.77 1.19
CA ARG A 139 -1.54 21.69 0.20
C ARG A 139 -2.90 21.16 -0.22
N ALA A 140 -3.83 21.02 0.73
CA ALA A 140 -5.18 20.52 0.47
C ALA A 140 -5.94 21.35 -0.58
N PRO A 141 -6.08 22.69 -0.44
CA PRO A 141 -6.79 23.49 -1.43
C PRO A 141 -6.07 23.60 -2.78
N THR A 142 -4.76 23.35 -2.82
CA THR A 142 -3.96 23.40 -4.06
C THR A 142 -3.78 22.04 -4.74
N ASN A 143 -4.49 21.01 -4.26
CA ASN A 143 -4.42 19.64 -4.78
C ASN A 143 -2.99 19.03 -4.77
N ASN A 144 -2.18 19.45 -3.78
CA ASN A 144 -0.76 19.08 -3.63
C ASN A 144 -0.52 18.11 -2.45
N LEU A 145 -1.53 17.33 -2.09
CA LEU A 145 -1.44 16.27 -1.08
C LEU A 145 -0.84 14.96 -1.62
N LEU A 146 -0.85 14.80 -2.95
CA LEU A 146 -0.50 13.58 -3.66
C LEU A 146 0.65 13.81 -4.66
N ALA A 147 1.61 12.89 -4.67
CA ALA A 147 2.64 12.74 -5.69
C ALA A 147 2.57 11.33 -6.29
N SER A 148 1.55 11.04 -7.10
CA SER A 148 1.37 9.74 -7.76
C SER A 148 2.56 9.31 -8.62
N LYS A 149 3.39 10.27 -9.06
CA LYS A 149 4.63 10.05 -9.83
C LYS A 149 5.89 9.96 -8.98
N ARG A 150 5.82 10.06 -7.65
CA ARG A 150 6.94 9.70 -6.76
C ARG A 150 7.22 8.22 -6.97
N GLY A 151 8.47 7.82 -7.19
CA GLY A 151 8.80 6.43 -7.55
C GLY A 151 8.33 5.40 -6.53
N ASN A 152 8.21 5.78 -5.26
CA ASN A 152 7.67 4.95 -4.18
C ASN A 152 6.19 4.56 -4.38
N CYS A 153 5.36 5.46 -4.90
CA CYS A 153 3.92 5.25 -5.07
C CYS A 153 3.59 4.06 -6.02
N PRO A 154 3.99 4.07 -7.31
CA PRO A 154 3.76 2.92 -8.19
C PRO A 154 4.53 1.66 -7.78
N ALA A 155 5.65 1.79 -7.04
CA ALA A 155 6.36 0.61 -6.54
C ALA A 155 5.57 -0.09 -5.45
N HIS A 156 5.04 0.64 -4.48
CA HIS A 156 4.24 0.09 -3.40
C HIS A 156 2.88 -0.40 -3.87
N ALA A 157 2.25 0.24 -4.86
CA ALA A 157 1.05 -0.32 -5.49
C ALA A 157 1.28 -1.72 -6.06
N TYR A 158 2.48 -2.01 -6.58
CA TYR A 158 2.84 -3.36 -6.97
C TYR A 158 3.07 -4.30 -5.77
N PHE A 159 3.82 -3.87 -4.76
CA PHE A 159 4.20 -4.71 -3.62
C PHE A 159 3.08 -4.97 -2.63
N ASP A 160 2.09 -4.10 -2.59
CA ASP A 160 1.05 -4.07 -1.57
C ASP A 160 -0.32 -4.29 -2.22
N ILE A 161 -0.82 -3.34 -3.04
CA ILE A 161 -2.13 -3.45 -3.67
C ILE A 161 -2.25 -4.70 -4.54
N CYS A 162 -1.28 -4.95 -5.43
CA CYS A 162 -1.34 -6.10 -6.33
C CYS A 162 -1.15 -7.45 -5.64
N LYS A 163 -0.70 -7.49 -4.38
CA LYS A 163 -0.63 -8.73 -3.60
C LYS A 163 -1.97 -9.12 -3.02
N VAL A 164 -2.78 -8.15 -2.61
CA VAL A 164 -4.09 -8.40 -2.02
C VAL A 164 -5.21 -8.34 -3.06
N LEU A 165 -5.06 -7.55 -4.13
CA LEU A 165 -6.04 -7.33 -5.18
C LEU A 165 -5.40 -7.54 -6.57
N PRO A 166 -4.96 -8.78 -6.90
CA PRO A 166 -4.16 -9.05 -8.09
C PRO A 166 -4.92 -8.81 -9.42
N LYS A 167 -6.25 -8.66 -9.34
CA LYS A 167 -7.13 -8.49 -10.49
C LYS A 167 -7.73 -7.08 -10.60
N ILE A 168 -7.30 -6.12 -9.79
CA ILE A 168 -7.88 -4.78 -9.78
C ILE A 168 -7.64 -4.01 -11.10
N ARG A 169 -8.68 -3.30 -11.54
CA ARG A 169 -8.66 -2.29 -12.61
C ARG A 169 -8.76 -0.88 -12.03
N PHE A 170 -9.68 -0.69 -11.08
CA PHE A 170 -9.95 0.58 -10.43
C PHE A 170 -10.56 0.38 -9.04
N SER A 171 -10.32 1.35 -8.16
CA SER A 171 -11.18 1.62 -7.01
C SER A 171 -12.27 2.61 -7.40
N LYS A 172 -13.31 2.70 -6.59
CA LYS A 172 -14.23 3.82 -6.61
C LYS A 172 -14.81 4.10 -5.23
N ASN A 173 -15.26 5.33 -4.99
CA ASN A 173 -16.21 5.60 -3.92
C ASN A 173 -17.58 4.94 -4.19
N ILE A 174 -18.45 4.83 -3.16
CA ILE A 174 -19.71 4.08 -3.25
C ILE A 174 -20.64 4.57 -4.38
N ASN A 175 -20.62 5.88 -4.65
CA ASN A 175 -21.43 6.54 -5.68
C ASN A 175 -20.65 6.80 -6.99
N GLY A 176 -19.46 6.22 -7.12
CA GLY A 176 -18.55 6.51 -8.21
C GLY A 176 -18.96 5.82 -9.50
N GLN A 177 -18.41 6.28 -10.60
CA GLN A 177 -18.62 5.63 -11.89
C GLN A 177 -17.82 4.33 -11.97
N ASP A 178 -18.36 3.37 -12.71
CA ASP A 178 -17.66 2.15 -13.04
C ASP A 178 -16.78 2.39 -14.28
N HIS A 179 -15.55 1.89 -14.25
CA HIS A 179 -14.55 2.06 -15.32
C HIS A 179 -14.09 0.70 -15.88
N TRP A 180 -15.03 -0.12 -16.34
CA TRP A 180 -14.75 -1.46 -16.86
C TRP A 180 -13.88 -1.47 -18.13
N ASP A 181 -13.85 -0.35 -18.84
CA ASP A 181 -12.98 -0.08 -19.98
C ASP A 181 -11.50 0.07 -19.58
N TRP A 182 -11.20 0.36 -18.30
CA TRP A 182 -9.82 0.50 -17.83
C TRP A 182 -9.12 -0.85 -17.76
N PRO A 183 -7.81 -0.92 -18.05
CA PRO A 183 -7.09 -2.18 -18.00
C PRO A 183 -6.91 -2.67 -16.56
N MET A 184 -6.57 -3.95 -16.45
CA MET A 184 -6.00 -4.51 -15.23
C MET A 184 -4.70 -3.77 -14.91
N ILE A 185 -4.57 -3.23 -13.70
CA ILE A 185 -3.44 -2.35 -13.39
C ILE A 185 -2.18 -3.12 -13.01
N CYS A 186 -2.32 -4.27 -12.34
CA CYS A 186 -1.19 -5.04 -11.85
C CYS A 186 -0.20 -5.50 -12.93
N PRO A 187 -0.64 -5.95 -14.13
CA PRO A 187 0.27 -6.19 -15.25
C PRO A 187 1.06 -4.95 -15.70
N LEU A 188 0.43 -3.77 -15.69
CA LEU A 188 1.08 -2.52 -16.06
C LEU A 188 2.12 -2.09 -15.01
N LEU A 189 1.77 -2.18 -13.73
CA LEU A 189 2.68 -1.93 -12.61
C LEU A 189 3.87 -2.89 -12.64
N THR A 190 3.64 -4.17 -12.92
CA THR A 190 4.69 -5.19 -13.08
C THR A 190 5.65 -4.80 -14.21
N LYS A 191 5.11 -4.47 -15.39
CA LYS A 191 5.91 -4.04 -16.54
C LYS A 191 6.75 -2.79 -16.22
N TRP A 192 6.16 -1.82 -15.50
CA TRP A 192 6.87 -0.63 -15.07
C TRP A 192 7.99 -0.96 -14.08
N LEU A 193 7.71 -1.79 -13.06
CA LEU A 193 8.67 -2.15 -12.02
C LEU A 193 9.91 -2.86 -12.57
N PHE A 194 9.77 -3.66 -13.63
CA PHE A 194 10.89 -4.32 -14.30
C PHE A 194 11.49 -3.51 -15.46
N SER A 195 11.10 -2.25 -15.63
CA SER A 195 11.64 -1.36 -16.66
C SER A 195 12.82 -0.51 -16.14
N LYS A 196 13.54 0.15 -17.05
CA LYS A 196 14.57 1.14 -16.67
C LYS A 196 14.00 2.32 -15.85
N ASN A 197 12.71 2.64 -16.03
CA ASN A 197 12.09 3.79 -15.38
C ASN A 197 11.96 3.63 -13.86
N SER A 198 11.84 2.39 -13.36
CA SER A 198 11.73 2.09 -11.93
C SER A 198 13.09 2.05 -11.23
N GLN A 199 14.22 2.05 -11.93
CA GLN A 199 15.53 1.95 -11.27
C GLN A 199 15.70 3.08 -10.25
N ASN A 200 16.15 2.73 -9.04
CA ASN A 200 16.29 3.66 -7.91
C ASN A 200 15.00 4.41 -7.54
N TRP A 201 13.82 3.80 -7.77
CA TRP A 201 12.51 4.41 -7.51
C TRP A 201 12.36 5.01 -6.11
N LEU A 202 12.98 4.40 -5.09
CA LEU A 202 12.98 4.86 -3.69
C LEU A 202 13.44 6.31 -3.52
N LYS A 203 14.29 6.82 -4.42
CA LYS A 203 14.89 8.17 -4.32
C LYS A 203 14.33 9.17 -5.33
N LYS A 204 13.35 8.77 -6.13
CA LYS A 204 12.83 9.60 -7.23
C LYS A 204 11.57 10.34 -6.79
N SER A 205 11.64 11.67 -6.77
CA SER A 205 10.44 12.54 -6.68
C SER A 205 9.53 12.42 -7.91
N TYR A 206 10.09 11.96 -9.04
CA TYR A 206 9.37 11.76 -10.29
C TYR A 206 9.87 10.53 -11.05
N VAL A 207 8.94 9.71 -11.55
CA VAL A 207 9.20 8.61 -12.48
C VAL A 207 8.35 8.73 -13.74
N TYR A 208 8.90 8.30 -14.87
CA TYR A 208 8.10 8.07 -16.07
C TYR A 208 7.35 6.75 -15.93
N MET A 209 6.04 6.77 -16.21
CA MET A 209 5.18 5.59 -16.17
C MET A 209 4.03 5.74 -17.17
N ASP A 210 3.34 4.63 -17.42
CA ASP A 210 2.12 4.64 -18.23
C ASP A 210 1.05 5.53 -17.60
N TRP A 211 0.35 6.34 -18.40
CA TRP A 211 -0.67 7.27 -17.89
C TRP A 211 -1.80 6.54 -17.14
N ARG A 212 -2.06 5.26 -17.48
CA ARG A 212 -3.08 4.42 -16.85
C ARG A 212 -2.70 4.07 -15.42
N ILE A 213 -1.41 3.85 -15.15
CA ILE A 213 -0.88 3.68 -13.79
C ILE A 213 -1.10 4.97 -12.99
N ASN A 214 -0.66 6.10 -13.54
CA ASN A 214 -0.84 7.39 -12.86
C ASN A 214 -2.31 7.69 -12.57
N ARG A 215 -3.21 7.41 -13.53
CA ARG A 215 -4.66 7.57 -13.33
C ARG A 215 -5.15 6.66 -12.20
N PHE A 216 -4.83 5.37 -12.23
CA PHE A 216 -5.21 4.45 -11.15
C PHE A 216 -4.78 4.97 -9.77
N LEU A 217 -3.52 5.36 -9.60
CA LEU A 217 -2.98 5.83 -8.31
C LEU A 217 -3.68 7.10 -7.81
N VAL A 218 -3.98 8.06 -8.72
CA VAL A 218 -4.73 9.27 -8.38
C VAL A 218 -6.13 8.92 -7.88
N TRP A 219 -6.85 8.07 -8.60
CA TRP A 219 -8.20 7.68 -8.20
C TRP A 219 -8.18 6.86 -6.91
N PHE A 220 -7.24 5.92 -6.78
CA PHE A 220 -7.04 5.14 -5.57
C PHE A 220 -6.84 6.03 -4.34
N PHE A 221 -6.01 7.06 -4.44
CA PHE A 221 -5.79 8.01 -3.35
C PHE A 221 -7.08 8.73 -2.91
N TRP A 222 -7.88 9.21 -3.87
CA TRP A 222 -9.10 9.94 -3.55
C TRP A 222 -10.25 9.05 -3.09
N ASP A 223 -10.41 7.88 -3.71
CA ASP A 223 -11.43 6.89 -3.34
C ASP A 223 -11.22 6.34 -1.93
N ASN A 224 -9.96 6.15 -1.53
CA ASN A 224 -9.59 5.71 -0.17
C ASN A 224 -9.53 6.87 0.84
N ARG A 225 -9.95 8.08 0.44
CA ARG A 225 -9.94 9.28 1.30
C ARG A 225 -8.57 9.58 1.92
N CYS A 226 -7.48 9.23 1.24
CA CYS A 226 -6.11 9.47 1.70
C CYS A 226 -5.81 10.96 1.94
N GLY A 227 -6.54 11.85 1.25
CA GLY A 227 -6.46 13.30 1.45
C GLY A 227 -7.13 13.82 2.73
N ASN A 228 -7.74 12.97 3.57
CA ASN A 228 -8.24 13.38 4.87
C ASN A 228 -7.08 13.85 5.77
N GLU A 229 -7.27 14.94 6.51
CA GLU A 229 -6.23 15.56 7.34
C GLU A 229 -5.53 14.60 8.30
N VAL A 230 -6.31 13.77 9.00
CA VAL A 230 -5.76 12.84 9.99
C VAL A 230 -4.90 11.79 9.29
N THR A 231 -5.44 11.18 8.25
CA THR A 231 -4.73 10.15 7.46
C THR A 231 -3.46 10.72 6.84
N TRP A 232 -3.56 11.87 6.17
CA TRP A 232 -2.43 12.50 5.50
C TRP A 232 -1.32 12.91 6.48
N LYS A 233 -1.67 13.53 7.62
CA LYS A 233 -0.69 13.90 8.64
C LYS A 233 0.01 12.68 9.24
N ASN A 234 -0.73 11.59 9.50
CA ASN A 234 -0.15 10.35 9.99
C ASN A 234 0.83 9.77 8.97
N CYS A 235 0.48 9.78 7.69
CA CYS A 235 1.36 9.34 6.62
C CYS A 235 2.63 10.19 6.50
N VAL A 236 2.52 11.51 6.57
CA VAL A 236 3.70 12.39 6.57
C VAL A 236 4.61 12.08 7.75
N ASN A 237 4.07 11.87 8.95
CA ASN A 237 4.87 11.53 10.13
C ASN A 237 5.61 10.19 9.96
N LEU A 238 4.92 9.15 9.46
CA LEU A 238 5.52 7.84 9.20
C LEU A 238 6.64 7.95 8.15
N GLU A 239 6.34 8.56 7.02
CA GLU A 239 7.29 8.71 5.91
C GLU A 239 8.51 9.57 6.30
N SER A 240 8.30 10.60 7.14
CA SER A 240 9.38 11.43 7.68
C SER A 240 10.29 10.63 8.59
N ALA A 241 9.72 9.83 9.50
CA ALA A 241 10.48 8.96 10.40
C ALA A 241 11.28 7.89 9.62
N GLN A 242 10.73 7.41 8.51
CA GLN A 242 11.41 6.50 7.58
C GLN A 242 12.41 7.20 6.63
N LYS A 243 12.51 8.53 6.68
CA LYS A 243 13.35 9.37 5.82
C LYS A 243 13.04 9.21 4.33
N ARG A 244 11.76 9.05 4.01
CA ARG A 244 11.22 8.92 2.64
C ARG A 244 10.60 10.21 2.11
N VAL A 245 10.21 11.12 3.00
CA VAL A 245 9.77 12.49 2.68
C VAL A 245 10.55 13.52 3.48
#